data_AF-A0A2T9YNU5-F1
#
_entry.id   AF-A0A2T9YNU5-F1
#
_cell.length_a   1.000
_cell.length_b   1.000
_cell.length_c   1.000
_cell.angle_alpha   90.00
_cell.angle_beta   90.00
_cell.angle_gamma   90.00
#
_symmetry.space_group_name_H-M   'P 1'
#
loop_
_entity.id
_entity.type
_entity.pdbx_description
1 polymer ?
#
loop_
_entity_poly.entity_id
_entity_poly.type
_entity_poly.pdbx_seq_one_letter_code
_entity_poly.pdbx_strand_id
1 'polypeptide(L)' 'MRTWQYYKRGVRQRCPASLMLFDTYINDIFNEITKVSVPGLKDKVPVLLFTDDAVILADSADEL' A
#
# COMPACT_ATOMS: atom_id res chain seq x y z
N MET A 1 21.79 1.04 24.64
CA MET A 1 21.58 1.53 23.26
C MET A 1 21.59 0.31 22.34
N ARG A 2 20.44 -0.09 21.80
CA ARG A 2 20.27 -1.43 21.18
C ARG A 2 20.89 -1.45 19.77
N THR A 3 21.64 -2.51 19.49
CA THR A 3 22.57 -2.71 18.39
C THR A 3 21.90 -2.83 17.02
N TRP A 4 22.29 -2.00 16.05
CA TRP A 4 22.01 -2.16 14.63
C TRP A 4 22.87 -3.30 14.06
N GLN A 5 22.47 -4.55 14.28
CA GLN A 5 23.04 -5.67 13.54
C GLN A 5 21.96 -6.30 12.67
N TYR A 6 22.20 -6.25 11.35
CA TYR A 6 21.65 -7.14 10.32
C TYR A 6 20.16 -6.99 9.93
N TYR A 7 19.78 -5.87 9.30
CA TYR A 7 18.48 -5.80 8.63
C TYR A 7 18.55 -6.49 7.26
N LYS A 8 17.97 -7.70 7.15
CA LYS A 8 17.79 -8.41 5.87
C LYS A 8 16.59 -7.92 5.05
N ARG A 9 15.59 -7.30 5.72
CA ARG A 9 14.36 -6.73 5.12
C ARG A 9 13.75 -5.71 6.09
N GLY A 10 13.08 -4.68 5.57
CA GLY A 10 12.39 -3.64 6.34
C GLY A 10 13.05 -2.26 6.26
N VAL A 11 12.33 -1.22 6.66
CA VAL A 11 12.79 0.18 6.64
C VAL A 11 12.87 0.77 8.05
N ARG A 12 13.62 1.86 8.22
CA ARG A 12 13.79 2.50 9.54
C ARG A 12 12.56 3.35 9.87
N GLN A 13 11.87 3.01 10.95
CA GLN A 13 10.76 3.84 11.45
C GLN A 13 11.22 5.27 11.77
N ARG A 14 10.32 6.24 11.56
CA ARG A 14 10.54 7.68 11.77
C ARG A 14 11.61 8.31 10.89
N CYS A 15 12.06 7.61 9.84
CA CYS A 15 12.93 8.18 8.82
C CYS A 15 12.08 8.67 7.63
N PRO A 16 12.17 9.95 7.22
CA PRO A 16 11.39 10.47 6.10
C PRO A 16 11.58 9.68 4.79
N ALA A 17 12.81 9.25 4.51
CA ALA A 17 13.11 8.46 3.31
C ALA A 17 12.51 7.05 3.35
N SER A 18 12.30 6.49 4.55
CA SER A 18 11.66 5.17 4.71
C SER A 18 10.18 5.19 4.33
N LEU A 19 9.51 6.34 4.46
CA LEU A 19 8.12 6.50 4.00
C LEU A 19 8.04 6.40 2.47
N MET A 20 8.90 7.11 1.74
CA MET A 20 8.92 7.05 0.27
C MET A 20 9.23 5.63 -0.27
N LEU A 21 10.14 4.91 0.40
CA LEU A 21 10.44 3.52 0.03
C LEU A 21 9.27 2.58 0.31
N PHE A 22 8.55 2.80 1.42
CA PHE A 22 7.35 2.03 1.75
C PHE A 22 6.23 2.30 0.75
N ASP A 23 5.98 3.57 0.40
CA ASP A 23 4.98 3.97 -0.60
C ASP A 23 5.28 3.36 -1.97
N THR A 24 6.56 3.32 -2.39
CA THR A 24 6.94 2.70 -3.67
C THR A 24 6.70 1.19 -3.65
N TYR A 25 7.08 0.52 -2.55
CA TYR A 25 6.88 -0.92 -2.40
C TYR A 25 5.39 -1.30 -2.37
N ILE A 26 4.57 -0.53 -1.66
CA ILE A 26 3.14 -0.86 -1.52
C ILE A 26 2.40 -0.63 -2.84
N ASN A 27 2.77 0.39 -3.62
CA ASN A 27 2.19 0.64 -4.95
C ASN A 27 2.33 -0.57 -5.88
N ASP A 28 3.46 -1.29 -5.81
CA ASP A 28 3.70 -2.45 -6.65
C ASP A 28 2.79 -3.64 -6.30
N ILE A 29 2.38 -3.77 -5.03
CA ILE A 29 1.44 -4.82 -4.58
C ILE A 29 0.08 -4.66 -5.26
N PHE A 30 -0.33 -3.43 -5.56
CA PHE A 30 -1.67 -3.14 -6.08
C PHE A 30 -1.78 -3.17 -7.60
N ASN A 31 -0.67 -3.37 -8.31
CA ASN A 31 -0.67 -3.43 -9.77
C ASN A 31 -1.51 -4.60 -10.32
N GLU A 32 -1.66 -5.69 -9.55
CA GLU A 32 -2.41 -6.88 -9.94
C GLU A 32 -3.86 -6.88 -9.42
N ILE A 33 -4.28 -5.86 -8.66
CA ILE A 33 -5.63 -5.79 -8.09
C ILE A 33 -6.61 -5.17 -9.10
N THR A 34 -7.79 -5.79 -9.24
CA THR A 34 -8.89 -5.28 -10.06
C THR A 34 -9.35 -3.90 -9.58
N LYS A 35 -9.47 -2.95 -10.51
CA LYS A 35 -9.86 -1.57 -10.17
C LYS A 35 -11.37 -1.39 -10.23
N VAL A 36 -11.93 -0.77 -9.19
CA VAL A 36 -13.36 -0.49 -9.05
C VAL A 36 -13.71 0.93 -9.47
N SER A 37 -14.90 1.12 -10.04
CA SER A 37 -15.44 2.43 -10.40
C SER A 37 -16.14 3.07 -9.20
N VAL A 38 -15.59 4.17 -8.69
CA VAL A 38 -16.19 4.90 -7.56
C VAL A 38 -16.97 6.12 -8.08
N PRO A 39 -18.26 6.30 -7.73
CA PRO A 39 -19.02 7.47 -8.13
C PRO A 39 -18.32 8.77 -7.72
N GLY A 40 -18.13 9.69 -8.67
CA GLY A 40 -17.47 10.98 -8.44
C GLY A 40 -15.96 11.00 -8.69
N LEU A 41 -15.34 9.83 -8.90
CA LEU A 41 -13.95 9.72 -9.38
C LEU A 41 -13.94 9.43 -10.88
N LYS A 42 -13.06 10.10 -11.62
CA LYS A 42 -12.88 9.86 -13.06
C LYS A 42 -12.10 8.57 -13.33
N ASP A 43 -11.18 8.24 -12.43
CA ASP A 43 -10.31 7.08 -12.54
C ASP A 43 -10.79 5.95 -11.62
N LYS A 44 -10.62 4.71 -12.06
CA LYS A 44 -10.90 3.53 -11.24
C LYS A 44 -9.81 3.35 -10.19
N VAL A 45 -10.19 2.93 -8.98
CA VAL A 45 -9.29 2.78 -7.84
C VAL A 45 -9.30 1.31 -7.38
N PRO A 46 -8.15 0.64 -7.23
CA PRO A 46 -8.09 -0.74 -6.75
C PRO A 46 -8.18 -0.87 -5.23
N VAL A 47 -7.67 0.13 -4.52
CA VAL A 47 -7.46 0.05 -3.07
C VAL A 47 -7.49 1.44 -2.46
N LEU A 48 -7.95 1.54 -1.22
CA LEU A 48 -7.81 2.73 -0.39
C LEU A 48 -6.66 2.50 0.60
N LEU A 49 -5.68 3.40 0.62
CA LEU A 49 -4.50 3.30 1.47
C LEU A 49 -4.49 4.38 2.54
N PHE A 50 -4.16 3.96 3.75
CA PHE A 50 -3.87 4.85 4.87
C PHE A 50 -2.72 4.27 5.70
N THR A 51 -1.55 4.90 5.59
CA THR A 51 -0.31 4.42 6.23
C THR A 51 -0.02 2.96 5.90
N ASP A 52 -0.15 2.06 6.86
CA ASP A 52 0.06 0.61 6.80
C ASP A 52 -1.24 -0.18 6.56
N ASP A 53 -2.40 0.49 6.60
CA ASP A 53 -3.71 -0.11 6.32
C ASP A 53 -4.08 0.05 4.85
N ALA A 54 -4.62 -1.02 4.28
CA ALA A 54 -5.13 -1.07 2.92
C ALA A 54 -6.53 -1.72 2.91
N VAL A 55 -7.46 -1.09 2.21
CA VAL A 55 -8.81 -1.64 1.97
C VAL A 55 -8.97 -1.89 0.47
N ILE A 56 -9.07 -3.17 0.10
CA ILE A 56 -9.33 -3.58 -1.29
C ILE A 56 -10.80 -3.31 -1.59
N LEU A 57 -11.07 -2.72 -2.74
CA LEU A 57 -12.42 -2.46 -3.23
C LEU A 57 -12.79 -3.53 -4.26
N ALA A 58 -14.02 -4.02 -4.19
CA ALA A 58 -14.62 -4.91 -5.19
C ALA A 58 -16.05 -4.46 -5.48
N ASP A 59 -16.55 -4.69 -6.71
CA ASP A 59 -17.93 -4.34 -7.07
C ASP A 59 -18.94 -5.30 -6.40
N SER A 60 -18.50 -6.51 -6.01
CA SER A 60 -19.29 -7.48 -5.26
C SER A 60 -18.45 -8.35 -4.33
N ALA A 61 -19.09 -9.10 -3.43
CA ALA A 61 -18.40 -10.02 -2.53
C ALA A 61 -17.78 -11.23 -3.26
N ASP A 62 -18.28 -11.57 -4.45
CA ASP A 62 -17.76 -12.68 -5.26
C ASP A 62 -16.46 -12.31 -6.01
N GLU A 63 -16.12 -11.03 -6.06
CA GLU A 63 -14.92 -10.47 -6.70
C GLU A 63 -13.78 -10.13 -5.72
N LEU A 64 -14.01 -10.37 -4.42
CA LEU A 64 -12.99 -10.33 -3.36
C LEU A 64 -12.20 -11.64 -3.30
#